data_AF-A0A2E3SJU7-F1
#
_entry.id   AF-A0A2E3SJU7-F1
#
_cell.length_a   1.000
_cell.length_b   1.000
_cell.length_c   1.000
_cell.angle_alpha   90.00
_cell.angle_beta   90.00
_cell.angle_gamma   90.00
#
_symmetry.space_group_name_H-M   'P 1'
#
loop_
_entity.id
_entity.type
_entity.pdbx_description
1 polymer ?
#
loop_
_entity_poly.entity_id
_entity_poly.type
_entity_poly.pdbx_seq_one_letter_code
_entity_poly.pdbx_strand_id
1 'polypeptide(L)'
;MDGLNMTFLKHFIFTTLTFFSFSIVSSMPKPDAIEPQFDENDDPTYYITYGEGDRKDPATDKPLNLIQIYCQDKAVDFVSDEELEKCRADDSLVEMKYGWMDFATYKGWRAYHAECHVCHGPDAMGSTYAPSLMESVQNGLDYIDFFTVIANGRYEADGAQAGNVMPAFGENTNVEPHINDIYRYVRARAEGKIRRGVRLPKLPKFKE
;
A
#
# COMPACT_ATOMS: atom_id res chain seq x y z
N MET A 1 22.47 -80.48 40.93
CA MET A 1 22.17 -80.65 39.50
C MET A 1 21.19 -79.55 39.12
N ASP A 2 21.45 -78.53 38.32
CA ASP A 2 22.63 -77.84 37.80
C ASP A 2 22.09 -76.52 37.22
N GLY A 3 22.92 -75.47 37.15
CA GLY A 3 22.77 -74.44 36.11
C GLY A 3 22.24 -73.06 36.52
N LEU A 4 23.16 -72.22 36.99
CA LEU A 4 23.47 -70.87 36.52
C LEU A 4 22.43 -70.11 35.65
N ASN A 5 22.05 -68.88 36.03
CA ASN A 5 22.33 -67.71 35.18
C ASN A 5 22.15 -66.32 35.84
N MET A 6 23.29 -65.66 35.98
CA MET A 6 23.64 -64.24 35.84
C MET A 6 22.60 -63.11 36.03
N THR A 7 22.94 -62.30 37.03
CA THR A 7 22.69 -60.86 37.23
C THR A 7 22.58 -60.01 35.96
N PHE A 8 21.54 -59.17 35.88
CA PHE A 8 21.50 -58.01 34.96
C PHE A 8 21.25 -56.71 35.74
N LEU A 9 22.28 -55.86 35.72
CA LEU A 9 22.40 -54.58 36.38
C LEU A 9 21.54 -53.52 35.64
N LYS A 10 20.40 -53.11 36.21
CA LYS A 10 19.60 -51.99 35.67
C LYS A 10 20.21 -50.65 36.08
N HIS A 11 20.85 -49.98 35.14
CA HIS A 11 21.24 -48.57 35.27
C HIS A 11 20.01 -47.68 35.10
N PHE A 12 19.67 -46.89 36.13
CA PHE A 12 18.66 -45.84 36.06
C PHE A 12 19.32 -44.56 35.54
N ILE A 13 19.04 -44.18 34.29
CA ILE A 13 19.44 -42.87 33.75
C ILE A 13 18.34 -41.88 34.12
N PHE A 14 18.62 -41.00 35.10
CA PHE A 14 17.80 -39.84 35.40
C PHE A 14 18.05 -38.76 34.33
N THR A 15 17.16 -38.65 33.35
CA THR A 15 17.19 -37.57 32.36
C THR A 15 16.52 -36.34 32.98
N THR A 16 17.31 -35.33 33.34
CA THR A 16 16.81 -34.03 33.79
C THR A 16 16.18 -33.29 32.61
N LEU A 17 14.86 -33.32 32.53
CA LEU A 17 14.07 -32.59 31.55
C LEU A 17 14.10 -31.09 31.90
N THR A 18 14.94 -30.34 31.19
CA THR A 18 14.96 -28.87 31.27
C THR A 18 13.71 -28.35 30.56
N PHE A 19 12.75 -27.84 31.35
CA PHE A 19 11.61 -27.11 30.81
C PHE A 19 12.09 -25.78 30.22
N PHE A 20 12.20 -25.72 28.90
CA PHE A 20 12.26 -24.45 28.18
C PHE A 20 10.87 -23.82 28.24
N SER A 21 10.73 -22.77 29.03
CA SER A 21 9.56 -21.89 28.99
C SER A 21 9.55 -21.18 27.64
N PHE A 22 8.79 -21.69 26.67
CA PHE A 22 8.44 -20.94 25.49
C PHE A 22 7.48 -19.83 25.91
N SER A 23 8.00 -18.61 25.99
CA SER A 23 7.17 -17.42 25.99
C SER A 23 6.37 -17.42 24.69
N ILE A 24 5.08 -17.74 24.78
CA ILE A 24 4.15 -17.50 23.68
C ILE A 24 4.06 -15.99 23.54
N VAL A 25 4.81 -15.43 22.59
CA VAL A 25 4.59 -14.07 22.13
C VAL A 25 3.21 -14.10 21.48
N SER A 26 2.21 -13.62 22.20
CA SER A 26 0.90 -13.39 21.63
C SER A 26 1.07 -12.32 20.55
N SER A 27 1.14 -12.72 19.28
CA SER A 27 1.11 -11.78 18.17
C SER A 27 -0.20 -11.01 18.28
N MET A 28 -0.12 -9.70 18.48
CA MET A 28 -1.30 -8.85 18.58
C MET A 28 -2.19 -9.10 17.37
N PRO A 29 -3.52 -9.27 17.55
CA PRO A 29 -4.42 -9.53 16.45
C PRO A 29 -4.33 -8.37 15.45
N LYS A 30 -3.97 -8.70 14.20
CA LYS A 30 -3.97 -7.73 13.11
C LYS A 30 -5.43 -7.36 12.85
N PRO A 31 -5.80 -6.07 12.84
CA PRO A 31 -7.14 -5.66 12.46
C PRO A 31 -7.48 -6.17 11.06
N ASP A 32 -8.74 -6.56 10.88
CA ASP A 32 -9.27 -7.03 9.61
C ASP A 32 -9.14 -5.91 8.57
N ALA A 33 -8.50 -6.22 7.44
CA ALA A 33 -8.36 -5.26 6.36
C ALA A 33 -9.73 -5.00 5.73
N ILE A 34 -10.03 -3.74 5.41
CA ILE A 34 -11.19 -3.41 4.57
C ILE A 34 -10.97 -4.10 3.22
N GLU A 35 -11.97 -4.86 2.78
CA GLU A 35 -11.93 -5.52 1.48
C GLU A 35 -11.81 -4.47 0.36
N PRO A 36 -11.03 -4.74 -0.71
CA PRO A 36 -10.92 -3.83 -1.84
C PRO A 36 -12.31 -3.51 -2.41
N GLN A 37 -12.59 -2.22 -2.62
CA GLN A 37 -13.89 -1.79 -3.13
C GLN A 37 -13.96 -1.94 -4.66
N PHE A 38 -15.17 -2.13 -5.15
CA PHE A 38 -15.54 -2.12 -6.57
C PHE A 38 -16.77 -1.22 -6.75
N ASP A 39 -16.88 -0.55 -7.89
CA ASP A 39 -18.07 0.26 -8.20
C ASP A 39 -19.20 -0.57 -8.82
N GLU A 40 -20.27 0.09 -9.28
CA GLU A 40 -21.44 -0.57 -9.87
C GLU A 40 -21.16 -1.34 -11.16
N ASN A 41 -19.99 -1.11 -11.79
CA ASN A 41 -19.55 -1.79 -13.00
C ASN A 41 -18.49 -2.88 -12.71
N ASP A 42 -18.31 -3.25 -11.44
CA ASP A 42 -17.25 -4.15 -10.98
C ASP A 42 -15.82 -3.63 -11.24
N ASP A 43 -15.65 -2.32 -11.46
CA ASP A 43 -14.32 -1.73 -11.63
C ASP A 43 -13.66 -1.49 -10.27
N PRO A 44 -12.35 -1.77 -10.12
CA PRO A 44 -11.62 -1.44 -8.90
C PRO A 44 -11.78 0.04 -8.52
N THR A 45 -12.24 0.28 -7.30
CA THR A 45 -12.40 1.63 -6.75
C THR A 45 -11.75 1.74 -5.38
N TYR A 46 -11.62 2.98 -4.91
CA TYR A 46 -10.91 3.34 -3.68
C TYR A 46 -11.92 3.68 -2.56
N TYR A 47 -11.46 3.61 -1.31
CA TYR A 47 -12.22 4.03 -0.14
C TYR A 47 -11.43 5.04 0.69
N ILE A 48 -12.05 6.19 0.96
CA ILE A 48 -11.43 7.32 1.68
C ILE A 48 -12.31 7.67 2.86
N THR A 49 -11.91 7.27 4.07
CA THR A 49 -12.59 7.65 5.31
C THR A 49 -11.62 8.06 6.39
N TYR A 50 -11.58 9.36 6.67
CA TYR A 50 -10.83 9.89 7.79
C TYR A 50 -11.29 9.26 9.12
N GLY A 51 -10.35 8.81 9.94
CA GLY A 51 -10.55 8.35 11.31
C GLY A 51 -10.63 6.83 11.52
N GLU A 52 -11.14 6.06 10.57
CA GLU A 52 -11.47 4.63 10.78
C GLU A 52 -10.55 3.63 10.06
N GLY A 53 -9.40 4.08 9.58
CA GLY A 53 -8.56 3.33 8.64
C GLY A 53 -8.41 1.82 8.86
N ASP A 54 -8.22 1.12 7.76
CA ASP A 54 -8.30 -0.35 7.64
C ASP A 54 -7.27 -1.17 8.41
N ARG A 55 -6.26 -0.52 8.99
CA ARG A 55 -5.31 -1.13 9.91
C ARG A 55 -5.08 -0.18 11.05
N LYS A 56 -4.88 -0.68 12.26
CA LYS A 56 -4.57 0.09 13.47
C LYS A 56 -3.24 -0.32 14.07
N ASP A 57 -2.54 0.66 14.65
CA ASP A 57 -1.34 0.47 15.43
C ASP A 57 -1.78 -0.06 16.80
N PRO A 58 -1.43 -1.30 17.16
CA PRO A 58 -1.87 -1.87 18.41
C PRO A 58 -1.28 -1.18 19.65
N ALA A 59 -0.23 -0.37 19.51
CA ALA A 59 0.32 0.42 20.61
C ALA A 59 -0.46 1.72 20.87
N THR A 60 -1.13 2.27 19.85
CA THR A 60 -1.77 3.60 19.94
C THR A 60 -3.26 3.60 19.57
N ASP A 61 -3.80 2.47 19.12
CA ASP A 61 -5.12 2.28 18.48
C ASP A 61 -5.40 3.22 17.29
N LYS A 62 -4.38 3.94 16.83
CA LYS A 62 -4.50 4.87 15.71
C LYS A 62 -4.42 4.10 14.40
N PRO A 63 -5.19 4.48 13.37
CA PRO A 63 -5.03 3.85 12.08
C PRO A 63 -3.60 3.96 11.52
N LEU A 64 -3.06 2.84 11.03
CA LEU A 64 -1.78 2.73 10.31
C LEU A 64 -1.89 3.20 8.86
N ASN A 65 -3.09 3.35 8.34
CA ASN A 65 -3.25 3.96 7.04
C ASN A 65 -2.90 5.46 7.11
N LEU A 66 -2.90 6.09 5.94
CA LEU A 66 -2.19 7.34 5.78
C LEU A 66 -2.70 8.48 6.68
N ILE A 67 -1.76 9.21 7.30
CA ILE A 67 -2.04 10.42 8.06
C ILE A 67 -2.09 11.60 7.08
N GLN A 68 -3.24 12.26 6.97
CA GLN A 68 -3.36 13.57 6.36
C GLN A 68 -3.16 14.63 7.45
N ILE A 69 -2.21 15.54 7.23
CA ILE A 69 -2.04 16.70 8.10
C ILE A 69 -3.01 17.79 7.63
N TYR A 70 -3.69 18.42 8.57
CA TYR A 70 -4.57 19.57 8.39
C TYR A 70 -3.94 20.80 9.05
N CYS A 71 -4.16 21.95 8.43
CA CYS A 71 -3.80 23.27 8.90
C CYS A 71 -5.06 24.15 8.78
N GLN A 72 -5.55 24.67 9.90
CA GLN A 72 -6.79 25.48 9.95
C GLN A 72 -7.97 24.81 9.22
N ASP A 73 -8.25 23.55 9.56
CA ASP A 73 -9.31 22.71 8.99
C ASP A 73 -9.17 22.36 7.49
N LYS A 74 -8.08 22.74 6.84
CA LYS A 74 -7.76 22.36 5.47
C LYS A 74 -6.61 21.37 5.47
N ALA A 75 -6.71 20.29 4.70
CA ALA A 75 -5.56 19.40 4.48
C ALA A 75 -4.38 20.23 3.94
N VAL A 76 -3.17 20.05 4.47
CA VAL A 76 -1.98 20.89 4.18
C VAL A 76 -1.66 20.99 2.69
N ASP A 77 -2.07 20.01 1.90
CA ASP A 77 -1.92 20.03 0.43
C ASP A 77 -2.81 21.10 -0.23
N PHE A 78 -3.86 21.57 0.45
CA PHE A 78 -4.85 22.57 0.01
C PHE A 78 -4.66 23.95 0.62
N VAL A 79 -3.58 24.15 1.34
CA VAL A 79 -3.28 25.38 2.07
C VAL A 79 -2.29 26.21 1.25
N SER A 80 -2.46 27.53 1.22
CA SER A 80 -1.49 28.44 0.58
C SER A 80 -0.18 28.49 1.37
N ASP A 81 0.93 28.89 0.73
CA ASP A 81 2.22 29.02 1.43
C ASP A 81 2.12 29.94 2.66
N GLU A 82 1.32 31.01 2.58
CA GLU A 82 1.11 31.93 3.71
C GLU A 82 0.35 31.28 4.87
N GLU A 83 -0.73 30.56 4.59
CA GLU A 83 -1.46 29.81 5.61
C GLU A 83 -0.60 28.69 6.20
N LEU A 84 0.25 28.07 5.38
CA LEU A 84 1.16 27.01 5.81
C LEU A 84 2.19 27.54 6.81
N GLU A 85 2.75 28.73 6.61
CA GLU A 85 3.68 29.31 7.60
C GLU A 85 3.03 29.67 8.92
N LYS A 86 1.74 30.03 8.92
CA LYS A 86 0.99 30.21 10.17
C LYS A 86 0.93 28.90 10.95
N CYS A 87 0.64 27.79 10.27
CA CYS A 87 0.59 26.47 10.89
C CYS A 87 1.97 25.89 11.25
N ARG A 88 3.05 26.27 10.55
CA ARG A 88 4.41 25.92 10.98
C ARG A 88 4.86 26.69 12.23
N ALA A 89 4.30 27.87 12.45
CA ALA A 89 4.59 28.69 13.62
C ALA A 89 3.75 28.33 14.85
N ASP A 90 2.60 27.66 14.66
CA ASP A 90 1.65 27.34 15.71
C ASP A 90 1.07 25.93 15.53
N ASP A 91 1.59 24.99 16.32
CA ASP A 91 1.14 23.59 16.35
C ASP A 91 -0.34 23.43 16.72
N SER A 92 -0.97 24.42 17.39
CA SER A 92 -2.40 24.35 17.73
C SER A 92 -3.32 24.48 16.51
N LEU A 93 -2.79 24.95 15.39
CA LEU A 93 -3.50 25.02 14.11
C LEU A 93 -3.38 23.72 13.30
N VAL A 94 -2.59 22.76 13.79
CA VAL A 94 -2.25 21.52 13.08
C VAL A 94 -3.03 20.34 13.65
N GLU A 95 -3.74 19.62 12.79
CA GLU A 95 -4.45 18.39 13.15
C GLU A 95 -3.97 17.23 12.28
N MET A 96 -3.67 16.08 12.90
CA MET A 96 -3.39 14.85 12.18
C MET A 96 -4.64 14.00 12.07
N LYS A 97 -5.18 13.85 10.86
CA LYS A 97 -6.29 12.93 10.57
C LYS A 97 -5.76 11.63 10.02
N TYR A 98 -5.95 10.57 10.79
CA TYR A 98 -5.73 9.19 10.36
C TYR A 98 -6.82 8.79 9.36
N GLY A 99 -6.71 7.64 8.70
CA GLY A 99 -7.83 7.10 7.92
C GLY A 99 -7.86 7.49 6.44
N TRP A 100 -6.99 8.39 5.96
CA TRP A 100 -7.25 9.10 4.71
C TRP A 100 -7.39 8.22 3.45
N MET A 101 -6.87 7.00 3.43
CA MET A 101 -6.91 6.14 2.24
C MET A 101 -6.87 4.65 2.63
N ASP A 102 -7.58 3.79 1.90
CA ASP A 102 -7.49 2.34 2.08
C ASP A 102 -6.11 1.77 1.68
N PHE A 103 -5.76 0.60 2.22
CA PHE A 103 -4.46 -0.04 2.00
C PHE A 103 -4.28 -0.54 0.57
N ALA A 104 -5.35 -0.86 -0.17
CA ALA A 104 -5.25 -1.26 -1.57
C ALA A 104 -4.78 -0.07 -2.42
N THR A 105 -5.38 1.10 -2.23
CA THR A 105 -4.95 2.35 -2.88
C THR A 105 -3.54 2.75 -2.46
N TYR A 106 -3.14 2.54 -1.20
CA TYR A 106 -1.74 2.72 -0.76
C TYR A 106 -0.75 1.77 -1.46
N LYS A 107 -1.09 0.48 -1.60
CA LYS A 107 -0.29 -0.48 -2.40
C LYS A 107 -0.16 0.00 -3.84
N GLY A 108 -1.25 0.56 -4.39
CA GLY A 108 -1.28 1.15 -5.72
C GLY A 108 -0.28 2.26 -5.90
N TRP A 109 -0.26 3.22 -4.97
CA TRP A 109 0.74 4.29 -4.96
C TRP A 109 2.17 3.74 -4.88
N ARG A 110 2.40 2.73 -4.02
CA ARG A 110 3.72 2.08 -3.86
C ARG A 110 4.19 1.43 -5.16
N ALA A 111 3.33 0.65 -5.81
CA ALA A 111 3.64 -0.04 -7.06
C ALA A 111 3.83 0.96 -8.21
N TYR A 112 2.93 1.95 -8.32
CA TYR A 112 3.06 3.06 -9.27
C TYR A 112 4.41 3.78 -9.14
N HIS A 113 4.82 4.09 -7.90
CA HIS A 113 6.08 4.75 -7.63
C HIS A 113 7.30 3.81 -7.73
N ALA A 114 7.13 2.51 -7.81
CA ALA A 114 8.23 1.60 -8.07
C ALA A 114 8.45 1.44 -9.58
N GLU A 115 7.36 1.28 -10.33
CA GLU A 115 7.43 0.71 -11.68
C GLU A 115 6.95 1.68 -12.77
N CYS A 116 6.09 2.65 -12.45
CA CYS A 116 5.39 3.47 -13.46
C CYS A 116 5.85 4.92 -13.52
N HIS A 117 6.27 5.51 -12.40
CA HIS A 117 6.56 6.96 -12.32
C HIS A 117 7.69 7.39 -13.26
N VAL A 118 8.59 6.47 -13.62
CA VAL A 118 9.79 6.79 -14.41
C VAL A 118 9.41 7.36 -15.77
N CYS A 119 8.32 6.85 -16.34
CA CYS A 119 7.77 7.31 -17.61
C CYS A 119 6.56 8.22 -17.39
N HIS A 120 5.61 7.82 -16.56
CA HIS A 120 4.35 8.54 -16.36
C HIS A 120 4.44 9.72 -15.37
N GLY A 121 5.65 10.14 -15.05
CA GLY A 121 5.94 11.27 -14.18
C GLY A 121 5.66 10.99 -12.70
N PRO A 122 6.02 11.90 -11.79
CA PRO A 122 5.52 11.84 -10.44
C PRO A 122 4.00 11.93 -10.47
N ASP A 123 3.35 11.27 -9.52
CA ASP A 123 1.93 11.54 -9.23
C ASP A 123 0.94 11.26 -10.40
N ALA A 124 1.33 10.43 -11.38
CA ALA A 124 0.52 10.07 -12.56
C ALA A 124 0.17 11.24 -13.50
N MET A 125 0.97 12.31 -13.44
CA MET A 125 0.78 13.53 -14.23
C MET A 125 1.38 13.51 -15.63
N GLY A 126 2.06 12.42 -16.00
CA GLY A 126 2.75 12.31 -17.28
C GLY A 126 4.11 13.01 -17.27
N SER A 127 4.82 12.84 -18.38
CA SER A 127 6.11 13.47 -18.65
C SER A 127 6.21 13.82 -20.13
N THR A 128 7.37 14.32 -20.54
CA THR A 128 7.68 14.47 -21.97
C THR A 128 7.80 13.13 -22.71
N TYR A 129 7.90 12.01 -21.98
CA TYR A 129 8.07 10.67 -22.56
C TYR A 129 6.76 9.86 -22.60
N ALA A 130 5.88 9.98 -21.60
CA ALA A 130 4.64 9.21 -21.53
C ALA A 130 3.46 10.05 -21.03
N PRO A 131 2.22 9.70 -21.42
CA PRO A 131 1.03 10.52 -21.12
C PRO A 131 0.68 10.54 -19.62
N SER A 132 -0.12 11.54 -19.26
CA SER A 132 -0.76 11.64 -17.94
C SER A 132 -1.80 10.54 -17.78
N LEU A 133 -1.55 9.61 -16.85
CA LEU A 133 -2.52 8.55 -16.54
C LEU A 133 -3.78 9.12 -15.88
N MET A 134 -3.63 10.22 -15.13
CA MET A 134 -4.78 10.96 -14.60
C MET A 134 -5.70 11.43 -15.72
N GLU A 135 -5.14 12.10 -16.72
CA GLU A 135 -5.94 12.60 -17.86
C GLU A 135 -6.50 11.44 -18.68
N SER A 136 -5.75 10.34 -18.87
CA SER A 136 -6.28 9.16 -19.55
C SER A 136 -7.54 8.63 -18.86
N VAL A 137 -7.52 8.45 -17.54
CA VAL A 137 -8.68 7.98 -16.77
C VAL A 137 -9.82 9.00 -16.78
N GLN A 138 -9.51 10.30 -16.65
CA GLN A 138 -10.53 11.37 -16.77
C GLN A 138 -11.20 11.40 -18.15
N ASN A 139 -10.46 11.02 -19.19
CA ASN A 139 -10.93 10.99 -20.58
C ASN A 139 -11.54 9.63 -20.97
N GLY A 140 -11.85 8.77 -20.00
CA GLY A 140 -12.61 7.54 -20.22
C GLY A 140 -11.78 6.28 -20.41
N LEU A 141 -10.51 6.26 -20.03
CA LEU A 141 -9.75 5.00 -19.91
C LEU A 141 -10.33 4.20 -18.74
N ASP A 142 -11.13 3.17 -19.06
CA ASP A 142 -11.71 2.26 -18.08
C ASP A 142 -10.65 1.28 -17.53
N TYR A 143 -11.05 0.48 -16.54
CA TYR A 143 -10.14 -0.46 -15.89
C TYR A 143 -9.69 -1.59 -16.84
N ILE A 144 -10.56 -2.09 -17.72
CA ILE A 144 -10.22 -3.18 -18.63
C ILE A 144 -9.19 -2.74 -19.65
N ASP A 145 -9.35 -1.55 -20.22
CA ASP A 145 -8.36 -0.96 -21.12
C ASP A 145 -7.05 -0.66 -20.37
N PHE A 146 -7.13 -0.11 -19.15
CA PHE A 146 -5.97 0.12 -18.31
C PHE A 146 -5.19 -1.18 -18.03
N PHE A 147 -5.89 -2.24 -17.65
CA PHE A 147 -5.32 -3.56 -17.41
C PHE A 147 -4.69 -4.12 -18.69
N THR A 148 -5.41 -4.05 -19.81
CA THR A 148 -4.98 -4.61 -21.11
C THR A 148 -3.71 -3.94 -21.61
N VAL A 149 -3.62 -2.61 -21.48
CA VAL A 149 -2.42 -1.84 -21.87
C VAL A 149 -1.23 -2.18 -20.97
N ILE A 150 -1.43 -2.36 -19.66
CA ILE A 150 -0.34 -2.77 -18.77
C ILE A 150 0.11 -4.21 -19.07
N ALA A 151 -0.83 -5.13 -19.24
CA ALA A 151 -0.54 -6.53 -19.45
C ALA A 151 0.22 -6.76 -20.76
N ASN A 152 -0.22 -6.13 -21.85
CA ASN A 152 0.29 -6.39 -23.20
C ASN A 152 1.30 -5.34 -23.70
N GLY A 153 1.43 -4.21 -23.00
CA GLY A 153 2.17 -3.06 -23.49
C GLY A 153 1.40 -2.28 -24.56
N ARG A 154 2.03 -1.22 -25.06
CA ARG A 154 1.51 -0.40 -26.16
C ARG A 154 2.65 0.06 -27.06
N TYR A 155 2.59 -0.32 -28.32
CA TYR A 155 3.64 -0.07 -29.31
C TYR A 155 3.18 0.96 -30.35
N GLU A 156 4.08 1.38 -31.25
CA GLU A 156 3.76 2.37 -32.29
C GLU A 156 2.61 1.92 -33.20
N ALA A 157 2.53 0.61 -33.49
CA ALA A 157 1.43 0.01 -34.24
C ALA A 157 0.07 0.18 -33.55
N ASP A 158 0.06 0.35 -32.22
CA ASP A 158 -1.11 0.57 -31.37
C ASP A 158 -1.34 2.07 -31.07
N GLY A 159 -0.69 2.94 -31.86
CA GLY A 159 -0.79 4.39 -31.73
C GLY A 159 0.03 4.99 -30.59
N ALA A 160 1.04 4.29 -30.07
CA ALA A 160 2.03 4.92 -29.20
C ALA A 160 2.83 5.99 -29.98
N GLN A 161 3.31 7.03 -29.29
CA GLN A 161 4.18 8.03 -29.91
C GLN A 161 5.45 7.34 -30.44
N ALA A 162 5.87 7.72 -31.66
CA ALA A 162 7.08 7.16 -32.27
C ALA A 162 8.29 7.30 -31.33
N GLY A 163 8.97 6.18 -31.07
CA GLY A 163 10.09 6.07 -30.12
C GLY A 163 9.69 5.86 -28.66
N ASN A 164 8.41 5.95 -28.29
CA ASN A 164 7.92 5.86 -26.91
C ASN A 164 6.97 4.66 -26.77
N VAL A 165 7.55 3.46 -26.72
CA VAL A 165 6.80 2.22 -26.47
C VAL A 165 6.60 2.01 -24.96
N MET A 166 5.41 1.55 -24.58
CA MET A 166 5.14 1.04 -23.23
C MET A 166 5.38 -0.47 -23.24
N PRO A 167 6.36 -0.99 -22.47
CA PRO A 167 6.60 -2.43 -22.37
C PRO A 167 5.39 -3.17 -21.77
N ALA A 168 5.28 -4.46 -22.08
CA ALA A 168 4.35 -5.36 -21.41
C ALA A 168 4.81 -5.67 -19.98
N PHE A 169 3.88 -5.62 -19.04
CA PHE A 169 4.11 -5.93 -17.62
C PHE A 169 3.28 -7.10 -17.11
N GLY A 170 2.55 -7.81 -17.98
CA GLY A 170 1.71 -8.96 -17.60
C GLY A 170 2.48 -10.14 -16.98
N GLU A 171 3.78 -10.24 -17.22
CA GLU A 171 4.65 -11.26 -16.58
C GLU A 171 5.54 -10.68 -15.47
N ASN A 172 5.44 -9.37 -15.20
CA ASN A 172 6.24 -8.73 -14.16
C ASN A 172 5.57 -8.96 -12.80
N THR A 173 6.22 -9.76 -11.95
CA THR A 173 5.74 -10.12 -10.61
C THR A 173 5.65 -8.93 -9.64
N ASN A 174 6.28 -7.80 -9.95
CA ASN A 174 6.15 -6.55 -9.19
C ASN A 174 5.00 -5.66 -9.69
N VAL A 175 4.37 -5.98 -10.82
CA VAL A 175 3.30 -5.17 -11.43
C VAL A 175 2.00 -5.93 -11.56
N GLU A 176 2.00 -7.13 -12.15
CA GLU A 176 0.77 -7.88 -12.47
C GLU A 176 -0.16 -8.05 -11.25
N PRO A 177 0.33 -8.49 -10.07
CA PRO A 177 -0.53 -8.66 -8.89
C PRO A 177 -1.07 -7.34 -8.33
N HIS A 178 -0.54 -6.21 -8.79
CA HIS A 178 -0.81 -4.88 -8.29
C HIS A 178 -1.56 -4.00 -9.29
N ILE A 179 -1.93 -4.48 -10.48
CA ILE A 179 -2.61 -3.65 -11.50
C ILE A 179 -3.89 -3.02 -10.94
N ASN A 180 -4.70 -3.78 -10.21
CA ASN A 180 -5.94 -3.30 -9.61
C ASN A 180 -5.67 -2.23 -8.55
N ASP A 181 -4.62 -2.42 -7.75
CA ASP A 181 -4.21 -1.45 -6.74
C ASP A 181 -3.73 -0.15 -7.42
N ILE A 182 -2.92 -0.27 -8.48
CA ILE A 182 -2.41 0.88 -9.27
C ILE A 182 -3.58 1.66 -9.87
N TYR A 183 -4.58 0.97 -10.45
CA TYR A 183 -5.76 1.63 -11.00
C TYR A 183 -6.53 2.42 -9.93
N ARG A 184 -6.74 1.85 -8.73
CA ARG A 184 -7.36 2.57 -7.60
C ARG A 184 -6.64 3.87 -7.28
N TYR A 185 -5.30 3.82 -7.22
CA TYR A 185 -4.49 5.01 -7.00
C TYR A 185 -4.66 6.03 -8.13
N VAL A 186 -4.48 5.63 -9.40
CA VAL A 186 -4.62 6.53 -10.55
C VAL A 186 -6.02 7.12 -10.65
N ARG A 187 -7.06 6.34 -10.36
CA ARG A 187 -8.45 6.79 -10.31
C ARG A 187 -8.68 7.80 -9.19
N ALA A 188 -8.20 7.53 -7.98
CA ALA A 188 -8.27 8.48 -6.86
C ALA A 188 -7.52 9.80 -7.16
N ARG A 189 -6.43 9.74 -7.94
CA ARG A 189 -5.74 10.92 -8.47
C ARG A 189 -6.59 11.66 -9.50
N ALA A 190 -7.12 10.95 -10.50
CA ALA A 190 -7.97 11.47 -11.57
C ALA A 190 -9.22 12.17 -11.03
N GLU A 191 -9.83 11.63 -9.98
CA GLU A 191 -11.02 12.18 -9.32
C GLU A 191 -10.69 13.26 -8.27
N GLY A 192 -9.42 13.68 -8.18
CA GLY A 192 -8.97 14.76 -7.31
C GLY A 192 -9.03 14.44 -5.81
N LYS A 193 -9.21 13.17 -5.44
CA LYS A 193 -9.25 12.76 -4.03
C LYS A 193 -7.87 12.65 -3.39
N ILE A 194 -6.85 12.39 -4.22
CA ILE A 194 -5.43 12.41 -3.83
C ILE A 194 -4.73 13.52 -4.63
N ARG A 195 -4.12 14.48 -3.92
CA ARG A 195 -3.43 15.61 -4.54
C ARG A 195 -1.96 15.35 -4.87
N ARG A 196 -1.40 16.22 -5.71
CA ARG A 196 0.03 16.28 -6.02
C ARG A 196 0.85 16.58 -4.78
N GLY A 197 2.00 15.90 -4.65
CA GLY A 197 2.98 16.17 -3.60
C GLY A 197 2.66 15.55 -2.25
N VAL A 198 1.55 14.80 -2.14
CA VAL A 198 1.22 14.10 -0.89
C VAL A 198 2.31 13.07 -0.64
N ARG A 199 3.16 13.37 0.35
CA ARG A 199 4.23 12.48 0.75
C ARG A 199 3.62 11.41 1.65
N LEU A 200 3.28 10.26 1.06
CA LEU A 200 2.69 9.17 1.82
C LEU A 200 3.69 8.69 2.90
N PRO A 201 3.38 8.77 4.21
CA PRO A 201 4.22 8.23 5.27
C PRO A 201 4.62 6.78 4.98
N LYS A 202 5.90 6.49 5.21
CA LYS A 202 6.37 5.10 5.22
C LYS A 202 5.67 4.41 6.38
N LEU A 203 4.91 3.35 6.08
CA LEU A 203 4.38 2.49 7.13
C LEU A 203 5.50 2.08 8.08
N PRO A 204 5.25 2.07 9.40
CA PRO A 204 6.22 1.58 10.36
C PRO A 204 6.69 0.19 9.94
N LYS A 205 8.01 0.00 9.88
CA LYS A 205 8.56 -1.35 9.71
C LYS A 205 8.27 -2.09 11.01
N PHE A 206 7.30 -2.98 11.00
CA PHE A 206 7.19 -3.97 12.06
C PHE A 206 8.44 -4.83 12.00
N LYS A 207 9.25 -4.78 13.06
CA LYS A 207 10.23 -5.83 13.33
C LYS A 207 9.47 -6.91 14.06
N GLU A 208 9.39 -8.08 13.44
CA GLU A 208 9.04 -9.33 14.13
C GLU A 208 10.06 -9.61 15.25
#